data_AF-A0A9W8AHD2-F1
#
_entry.id   AF-A0A9W8AHD2-F1
#
_cell.length_a   1.000
_cell.length_b   1.000
_cell.length_c   1.000
_cell.angle_alpha   90.00
_cell.angle_beta   90.00
_cell.angle_gamma   90.00
#
_symmetry.space_group_name_H-M   'P 1'
#
loop_
_entity.id
_entity.type
_entity.pdbx_description
1 polymer ?
#
loop_
_entity_poly.entity_id
_entity_poly.type
_entity_poly.pdbx_seq_one_letter_code
_entity_poly.pdbx_strand_id
1 'polypeptide(L)'
;MFNLLRHGFAPTARLAAPVRTTVATHFTPTSTAPRVAFSTLLRSFMTPRPSLLRPTVTPPSASSVRFNSTLQPRKVKYRKAHKGRVPVRIGGSQKGNTMVYGDYGLRVKHGVRMTGRQLSAILFDLKRRLKPFKGFKIWLRVFPDIPVTSKGNEVRMGKGKGDLSYWACRVPKDKIVLEIKGPGIRPEIAKELLRVAIFKMPVKTVIVYREEEEKVLKKKLEAAAAAAGDSVPPVDVSSAPTPVA
;
A
#
# COMPACT_ATOMS: atom_id res chain seq x y z
N MET A 1 29.37 -36.96 38.54
CA MET A 1 28.36 -37.17 39.60
C MET A 1 27.16 -36.30 39.28
N PHE A 2 26.00 -36.94 39.22
CA PHE A 2 24.71 -36.39 38.82
C PHE A 2 24.23 -35.29 39.77
N ASN A 3 23.58 -34.25 39.25
CA ASN A 3 22.41 -33.74 39.96
C ASN A 3 21.34 -33.21 39.00
N LEU A 4 20.19 -33.89 39.06
CA LEU A 4 18.93 -33.59 38.40
C LEU A 4 18.30 -32.38 39.10
N LEU A 5 17.58 -31.53 38.36
CA LEU A 5 16.24 -31.11 38.76
C LEU A 5 15.50 -30.59 37.51
N ARG A 6 14.66 -31.47 36.94
CA ARG A 6 13.69 -31.15 35.90
C ARG A 6 12.42 -30.62 36.59
N HIS A 7 12.04 -29.37 36.33
CA HIS A 7 10.70 -28.89 36.68
C HIS A 7 9.69 -29.42 35.66
N GLY A 8 8.73 -30.19 36.16
CA GLY A 8 7.64 -30.79 35.41
C GLY A 8 6.63 -29.74 34.95
N PHE A 9 6.37 -29.74 33.64
CA PHE A 9 5.20 -29.13 33.02
C PHE A 9 4.00 -30.08 33.22
N ALA A 10 2.95 -29.61 33.89
CA ALA A 10 1.66 -30.29 33.94
C ALA A 10 0.81 -29.90 32.70
N PRO A 11 0.28 -30.85 31.92
CA PRO A 11 -0.69 -30.56 30.88
C PRO A 11 -2.13 -30.65 31.43
N THR A 12 -2.85 -29.54 31.43
CA THR A 12 -4.29 -29.51 31.74
C THR A 12 -5.09 -30.14 30.60
N ALA A 13 -5.84 -31.18 30.95
CA ALA A 13 -6.69 -31.95 30.06
C ALA A 13 -7.79 -31.08 29.43
N ARG A 14 -7.91 -31.21 28.10
CA ARG A 14 -8.92 -30.55 27.27
C ARG A 14 -10.15 -31.47 27.19
N LEU A 15 -11.22 -31.12 27.89
CA LEU A 15 -12.51 -31.82 27.79
C LEU A 15 -13.11 -31.59 26.40
N ALA A 16 -13.32 -32.71 25.68
CA ALA A 16 -14.03 -32.77 24.42
C ALA A 16 -15.55 -32.66 24.66
N ALA A 17 -16.22 -31.75 23.95
CA ALA A 17 -17.67 -31.68 23.90
C ALA A 17 -18.18 -32.27 22.57
N PRO A 18 -19.32 -32.98 22.56
CA PRO A 18 -19.76 -33.78 21.41
C PRO A 18 -20.41 -32.95 20.29
N VAL A 19 -20.13 -33.41 19.08
CA VAL A 19 -20.67 -32.97 17.79
C VAL A 19 -22.17 -33.24 17.74
N ARG A 20 -22.97 -32.18 17.53
CA ARG A 20 -24.42 -32.29 17.31
C ARG A 20 -24.69 -32.22 15.80
N THR A 21 -24.95 -33.37 15.21
CA THR A 21 -25.38 -33.55 13.82
C THR A 21 -26.81 -33.06 13.67
N THR A 22 -27.05 -31.98 12.93
CA THR A 22 -28.39 -31.59 12.49
C THR A 22 -28.56 -31.95 11.02
N VAL A 23 -29.58 -32.77 10.79
CA VAL A 23 -30.02 -33.32 9.52
C VAL A 23 -30.53 -32.19 8.62
N ALA A 24 -30.01 -32.15 7.39
CA ALA A 24 -30.51 -31.28 6.33
C ALA A 24 -31.81 -31.86 5.76
N THR A 25 -32.93 -31.15 5.89
CA THR A 25 -34.16 -31.43 5.15
C THR A 25 -34.20 -30.60 3.88
N HIS A 26 -34.35 -31.30 2.77
CA HIS A 26 -34.40 -30.78 1.40
C HIS A 26 -35.86 -30.45 1.10
N PHE A 27 -36.14 -29.17 0.86
CA PHE A 27 -37.46 -28.71 0.42
C PHE A 27 -37.43 -28.57 -1.10
N THR A 28 -38.15 -29.45 -1.80
CA THR A 28 -38.43 -29.33 -3.24
C THR A 28 -39.71 -28.50 -3.43
N PRO A 29 -39.78 -27.64 -4.45
CA PRO A 29 -41.06 -27.21 -4.98
C PRO A 29 -41.40 -27.95 -6.27
N THR A 30 -42.40 -28.82 -6.20
CA THR A 30 -43.25 -29.23 -7.32
C THR A 30 -44.28 -28.14 -7.57
N SER A 31 -44.38 -27.62 -8.79
CA SER A 31 -45.67 -27.12 -9.29
C SER A 31 -45.71 -27.15 -10.81
N THR A 32 -46.57 -28.06 -11.26
CA THR A 32 -46.96 -28.38 -12.64
C THR A 32 -47.93 -27.31 -13.15
N ALA A 33 -47.73 -26.89 -14.40
CA ALA A 33 -48.61 -25.98 -15.12
C ALA A 33 -50.06 -26.51 -15.27
N PRO A 34 -51.00 -25.63 -15.66
CA PRO A 34 -51.89 -26.03 -16.74
C PRO A 34 -51.87 -25.03 -17.91
N ARG A 35 -51.71 -25.62 -19.09
CA ARG A 35 -51.94 -25.03 -20.40
C ARG A 35 -53.44 -24.86 -20.59
N VAL A 36 -53.88 -23.67 -20.98
CA VAL A 36 -55.19 -23.50 -21.62
C VAL A 36 -54.94 -22.99 -23.03
N ALA A 37 -55.31 -23.83 -23.99
CA ALA A 37 -55.31 -23.55 -25.40
C ALA A 37 -56.59 -22.79 -25.75
N PHE A 38 -56.46 -21.66 -26.46
CA PHE A 38 -57.55 -21.11 -27.24
C PHE A 38 -57.04 -20.82 -28.66
N SER A 39 -57.43 -21.75 -29.53
CA SER A 39 -58.11 -21.53 -30.81
C SER A 39 -57.67 -20.34 -31.68
N THR A 40 -57.10 -20.73 -32.81
CA THR A 40 -56.83 -19.99 -34.03
C THR A 40 -58.04 -19.21 -34.56
N LEU A 41 -57.84 -17.94 -34.93
CA LEU A 41 -58.48 -17.38 -36.11
C LEU A 41 -57.56 -16.39 -36.85
N LEU A 42 -57.35 -16.77 -38.09
CA LEU A 42 -56.64 -16.14 -39.20
C LEU A 42 -56.98 -14.64 -39.35
N ARG A 43 -55.96 -13.77 -39.32
CA ARG A 43 -55.98 -12.55 -40.12
C ARG A 43 -54.58 -12.20 -40.60
N SER A 44 -54.38 -12.46 -41.88
CA SER A 44 -53.24 -11.99 -42.65
C SER A 44 -53.23 -10.45 -42.66
N PHE A 45 -52.32 -9.86 -41.89
CA PHE A 45 -51.79 -8.53 -42.19
C PHE A 45 -50.28 -8.66 -42.15
N MET A 46 -49.66 -8.57 -43.33
CA MET A 46 -48.24 -8.42 -43.50
C MET A 46 -47.79 -7.16 -42.75
N THR A 47 -47.30 -7.32 -41.53
CA THR A 47 -46.49 -6.30 -40.86
C THR A 47 -45.03 -6.55 -41.27
N PRO A 48 -44.28 -5.50 -41.65
CA PRO A 48 -42.87 -5.68 -41.94
C PRO A 48 -42.18 -6.12 -40.65
N ARG A 49 -41.52 -7.28 -40.73
CA ARG A 49 -40.62 -7.84 -39.71
C ARG A 49 -39.78 -6.71 -39.12
N PRO A 50 -39.93 -6.34 -37.82
CA PRO A 50 -38.97 -5.44 -37.21
C PRO A 50 -37.64 -6.16 -37.31
N SER A 51 -36.73 -5.54 -38.07
CA SER A 51 -35.36 -5.99 -38.25
C SER A 51 -34.82 -6.42 -36.90
N LEU A 52 -34.24 -7.63 -36.85
CA LEU A 52 -33.41 -8.10 -35.75
C LEU A 52 -32.22 -7.15 -35.61
N LEU A 53 -32.44 -5.96 -35.06
CA LEU A 53 -31.40 -5.14 -34.48
C LEU A 53 -31.02 -5.86 -33.20
N ARG A 54 -30.16 -6.87 -33.38
CA ARG A 54 -29.31 -7.37 -32.31
C ARG A 54 -28.78 -6.12 -31.61
N PRO A 55 -29.01 -5.92 -30.30
CA PRO A 55 -28.40 -4.80 -29.62
C PRO A 55 -26.91 -4.93 -29.88
N THR A 56 -26.35 -3.94 -30.57
CA THR A 56 -24.92 -3.86 -30.82
C THR A 56 -24.31 -3.78 -29.43
N VAL A 57 -23.85 -4.93 -28.90
CA VAL A 57 -22.96 -4.94 -27.76
C VAL A 57 -21.72 -4.25 -28.30
N THR A 58 -21.67 -2.93 -28.18
CA THR A 58 -20.48 -2.15 -28.47
C THR A 58 -19.41 -2.76 -27.57
N PRO A 59 -18.37 -3.41 -28.12
CA PRO A 59 -17.27 -3.83 -27.29
C PRO A 59 -16.76 -2.57 -26.58
N PRO A 60 -16.47 -2.62 -25.27
CA PRO A 60 -15.86 -1.47 -24.61
C PRO A 60 -14.65 -1.06 -25.45
N SER A 61 -14.58 0.23 -25.81
CA SER A 61 -13.43 0.82 -26.49
C SER A 61 -12.14 0.24 -25.91
N ALA A 62 -11.22 -0.20 -26.79
CA ALA A 62 -9.93 -0.83 -26.45
C ALA A 62 -9.04 0.01 -25.49
N SER A 63 -9.48 1.21 -25.10
CA SER A 63 -8.83 2.13 -24.19
C SER A 63 -8.99 1.82 -22.69
N SER A 64 -9.85 0.86 -22.29
CA SER A 64 -9.97 0.50 -20.87
C SER A 64 -9.62 -0.95 -20.58
N VAL A 65 -8.42 -1.39 -20.99
CA VAL A 65 -7.76 -2.48 -20.28
C VAL A 65 -7.44 -1.95 -18.89
N ARG A 66 -8.33 -2.23 -17.93
CA ARG A 66 -8.07 -1.96 -16.51
C ARG A 66 -6.98 -2.93 -16.05
N PHE A 67 -5.73 -2.53 -16.24
CA PHE A 67 -4.58 -3.30 -15.78
C PHE A 67 -4.62 -3.41 -14.25
N ASN A 68 -5.01 -4.58 -13.75
CA ASN A 68 -5.04 -4.89 -12.33
C ASN A 68 -3.63 -5.28 -11.86
N SER A 69 -2.75 -4.29 -11.74
CA SER A 69 -1.50 -4.47 -10.98
C SER A 69 -1.28 -3.24 -10.10
N THR A 70 -2.08 -3.16 -9.02
CA THR A 70 -2.17 -1.98 -8.13
C THR A 70 -0.81 -1.44 -7.65
N LEU A 71 0.23 -2.28 -7.53
CA LEU A 71 1.57 -1.88 -7.10
C LEU A 71 2.68 -2.68 -7.83
N GLN A 72 2.70 -2.58 -9.16
CA GLN A 72 3.80 -3.08 -10.00
C GLN A 72 4.05 -2.12 -11.16
N PRO A 73 5.31 -1.85 -11.55
CA PRO A 73 5.62 -1.05 -12.72
C PRO A 73 5.15 -1.74 -14.01
N ARG A 74 4.56 -0.95 -14.91
CA ARG A 74 4.02 -1.45 -16.20
C ARG A 74 5.10 -1.94 -17.16
N LYS A 75 6.22 -1.21 -17.22
CA LYS A 75 7.35 -1.51 -18.10
C LYS A 75 8.63 -1.38 -17.30
N VAL A 76 9.56 -2.30 -17.51
CA VAL A 76 10.91 -2.27 -16.94
C VAL A 76 11.94 -2.63 -18.01
N LYS A 77 13.10 -1.97 -17.98
CA LYS A 77 14.21 -2.27 -18.91
C LYS A 77 14.73 -3.69 -18.71
N TYR A 78 14.88 -4.12 -17.46
CA TYR A 78 15.36 -5.46 -17.09
C TYR A 78 14.40 -6.12 -16.09
N ARG A 79 14.12 -7.41 -16.31
CA ARG A 79 13.24 -8.20 -15.42
C ARG A 79 13.91 -8.60 -14.10
N LYS A 80 15.24 -8.74 -14.07
CA LYS A 80 16.03 -9.15 -12.91
C LYS A 80 17.02 -8.04 -12.56
N ALA A 81 17.07 -7.60 -11.29
CA ALA A 81 17.97 -6.53 -10.84
C ALA A 81 18.80 -6.95 -9.61
N HIS A 82 20.00 -6.42 -9.44
CA HIS A 82 20.83 -6.68 -8.25
C HIS A 82 20.12 -6.20 -6.97
N LYS A 83 20.39 -6.88 -5.84
CA LYS A 83 19.69 -6.65 -4.57
C LYS A 83 19.84 -5.19 -4.08
N GLY A 84 21.02 -4.60 -4.27
CA GLY A 84 21.37 -3.27 -3.73
C GLY A 84 21.28 -3.21 -2.19
N ARG A 85 21.30 -1.98 -1.65
CA ARG A 85 21.11 -1.67 -0.23
C ARG A 85 20.14 -0.50 -0.07
N VAL A 86 19.52 -0.36 1.10
CA VAL A 86 18.69 0.81 1.40
C VAL A 86 19.64 2.00 1.60
N PRO A 87 19.41 3.14 0.92
CA PRO A 87 20.31 4.29 1.03
C PRO A 87 20.24 4.88 2.44
N VAL A 88 21.40 5.12 3.04
CA VAL A 88 21.55 5.91 4.28
C VAL A 88 21.96 7.32 3.86
N ARG A 89 21.22 8.32 4.33
CA ARG A 89 21.42 9.71 3.93
C ARG A 89 22.43 10.37 4.88
N ILE A 90 23.70 10.33 4.51
CA ILE A 90 24.79 10.91 5.30
C ILE A 90 24.84 12.44 5.13
N GLY A 91 24.68 12.94 3.90
CA GLY A 91 24.68 14.38 3.59
C GLY A 91 23.39 15.13 3.94
N GLY A 92 22.66 14.75 4.99
CA GLY A 92 21.53 15.52 5.52
C GLY A 92 20.27 15.63 4.64
N SER A 93 20.17 14.88 3.53
CA SER A 93 19.05 15.01 2.59
C SER A 93 17.67 14.79 3.23
N GLN A 94 16.79 15.78 3.10
CA GLN A 94 15.42 15.77 3.64
C GLN A 94 14.36 15.29 2.63
N LYS A 95 14.77 14.71 1.49
CA LYS A 95 13.84 14.36 0.40
C LYS A 95 12.74 13.39 0.84
N GLY A 96 11.49 13.81 0.81
CA GLY A 96 10.35 12.96 1.20
C GLY A 96 10.26 12.66 2.70
N ASN A 97 10.97 13.45 3.54
CA ASN A 97 10.76 13.45 4.98
C ASN A 97 9.56 14.32 5.38
N THR A 98 9.10 15.22 4.51
CA THR A 98 8.00 16.16 4.75
C THR A 98 6.67 15.72 4.13
N MET A 99 5.58 16.04 4.82
CA MET A 99 4.22 15.81 4.34
C MET A 99 3.90 16.76 3.19
N VAL A 100 3.27 16.28 2.11
CA VAL A 100 2.94 17.12 0.94
C VAL A 100 1.45 17.15 0.63
N TYR A 101 0.75 16.01 0.71
CA TYR A 101 -0.64 15.91 0.26
C TYR A 101 -1.63 15.80 1.43
N GLY A 102 -1.38 14.88 2.36
CA GLY A 102 -2.29 14.56 3.47
C GLY A 102 -2.04 15.37 4.74
N ASP A 103 -3.05 15.38 5.61
CA ASP A 103 -3.02 16.08 6.90
C ASP A 103 -2.46 15.18 8.01
N TYR A 104 -2.56 13.86 7.83
CA TYR A 104 -2.00 12.82 8.70
C TYR A 104 -1.13 11.85 7.90
N GLY A 105 -0.07 11.33 8.49
CA GLY A 105 0.83 10.42 7.80
C GLY A 105 1.62 9.48 8.70
N LEU A 106 2.33 8.54 8.06
CA LEU A 106 3.24 7.60 8.70
C LEU A 106 4.67 7.79 8.22
N ARG A 107 5.56 8.10 9.16
CA ARG A 107 7.01 8.20 8.97
C ARG A 107 7.70 6.94 9.48
N VAL A 108 8.69 6.45 8.73
CA VAL A 108 9.47 5.27 9.13
C VAL A 108 10.68 5.68 9.97
N LYS A 109 10.94 5.01 11.11
CA LYS A 109 12.11 5.31 11.97
C LYS A 109 13.43 4.73 11.45
N HIS A 110 13.41 3.63 10.71
CA HIS A 110 14.62 2.95 10.25
C HIS A 110 14.54 2.58 8.76
N GLY A 111 15.68 2.58 8.07
CA GLY A 111 15.73 2.19 6.66
C GLY A 111 15.28 0.74 6.45
N VAL A 112 14.34 0.51 5.53
CA VAL A 112 13.79 -0.82 5.25
C VAL A 112 13.47 -1.01 3.78
N ARG A 113 13.51 -2.27 3.34
CA ARG A 113 12.99 -2.69 2.05
C ARG A 113 11.55 -3.19 2.22
N MET A 114 10.58 -2.41 1.74
CA MET A 114 9.17 -2.74 1.86
C MET A 114 8.66 -3.46 0.63
N THR A 115 7.79 -4.45 0.81
CA THR A 115 7.19 -5.20 -0.31
C THR A 115 5.89 -4.57 -0.78
N GLY A 116 5.55 -4.72 -2.06
CA GLY A 116 4.26 -4.29 -2.59
C GLY A 116 3.08 -4.95 -1.89
N ARG A 117 3.22 -6.20 -1.42
CA ARG A 117 2.17 -6.91 -0.67
C ARG A 117 1.84 -6.24 0.66
N GLN A 118 2.85 -5.80 1.41
CA GLN A 118 2.66 -5.06 2.67
C GLN A 118 1.94 -3.73 2.42
N LEU A 119 2.39 -2.98 1.40
CA LEU A 119 1.79 -1.69 1.03
C LEU A 119 0.33 -1.86 0.59
N SER A 120 0.02 -2.87 -0.22
CA SER A 120 -1.35 -3.22 -0.61
C SER A 120 -2.20 -3.61 0.59
N ALA A 121 -1.67 -4.39 1.53
CA ALA A 121 -2.39 -4.82 2.73
C ALA A 121 -2.76 -3.64 3.65
N ILE A 122 -1.85 -2.67 3.78
CA ILE A 122 -2.10 -1.42 4.52
C ILE A 122 -3.17 -0.58 3.80
N LEU A 123 -3.03 -0.40 2.49
CA LEU A 123 -4.00 0.37 1.70
C LEU A 123 -5.39 -0.25 1.74
N PHE A 124 -5.49 -1.57 1.65
CA PHE A 124 -6.77 -2.28 1.73
C PHE A 124 -7.47 -2.04 3.08
N ASP A 125 -6.74 -2.17 4.18
CA ASP A 125 -7.29 -1.92 5.52
C ASP A 125 -7.75 -0.48 5.72
N LEU A 126 -6.93 0.47 5.31
CA LEU A 126 -7.27 1.89 5.42
C LEU A 126 -8.49 2.21 4.58
N LYS A 127 -8.56 1.73 3.33
CA LYS A 127 -9.75 1.90 2.47
C LYS A 127 -11.00 1.29 3.10
N ARG A 128 -10.89 0.12 3.73
CA ARG A 128 -12.03 -0.53 4.42
C ARG A 128 -12.53 0.32 5.59
N ARG A 129 -11.62 0.83 6.42
CA ARG A 129 -11.99 1.64 7.61
C ARG A 129 -12.42 3.06 7.26
N LEU A 130 -11.88 3.63 6.18
CA LEU A 130 -12.22 4.96 5.71
C LEU A 130 -13.47 5.02 4.82
N LYS A 131 -14.01 3.86 4.41
CA LYS A 131 -15.23 3.75 3.59
C LYS A 131 -16.41 4.64 4.06
N PRO A 132 -16.68 4.82 5.37
CA PRO A 132 -17.78 5.68 5.83
C PRO A 132 -17.57 7.16 5.55
N PHE A 133 -16.32 7.63 5.46
CA PHE A 133 -16.03 9.03 5.15
C PHE A 133 -16.21 9.25 3.65
N LYS A 134 -16.90 10.32 3.26
CA LYS A 134 -17.02 10.67 1.84
C LYS A 134 -15.87 11.57 1.44
N GLY A 135 -15.25 11.31 0.28
CA GLY A 135 -14.18 12.16 -0.26
C GLY A 135 -12.82 12.02 0.43
N PHE A 136 -12.57 10.92 1.15
CA PHE A 136 -11.22 10.63 1.65
C PHE A 136 -10.25 10.33 0.50
N LYS A 137 -8.98 10.69 0.71
CA LYS A 137 -7.86 10.42 -0.18
C LYS A 137 -6.72 9.81 0.62
N ILE A 138 -6.12 8.78 0.07
CA ILE A 138 -4.95 8.09 0.64
C ILE A 138 -3.85 8.15 -0.41
N TRP A 139 -2.67 8.59 0.00
CA TRP A 139 -1.50 8.57 -0.85
C TRP A 139 -0.46 7.59 -0.32
N LEU A 140 0.05 6.78 -1.24
CA LEU A 140 1.26 6.03 -1.00
C LEU A 140 2.43 6.85 -1.55
N ARG A 141 3.30 7.35 -0.67
CA ARG A 141 4.45 8.19 -1.03
C ARG A 141 5.64 7.38 -1.58
N VAL A 142 5.54 6.05 -1.52
CA VAL A 142 6.55 5.11 -2.01
C VAL A 142 5.89 4.16 -3.01
N PHE A 143 6.62 3.79 -4.06
CA PHE A 143 6.14 2.85 -5.07
C PHE A 143 7.13 1.70 -5.19
N PRO A 144 6.69 0.43 -5.22
CA PRO A 144 7.57 -0.72 -5.38
C PRO A 144 8.03 -0.88 -6.82
N ASP A 145 9.19 -0.32 -7.10
CA ASP A 145 9.84 -0.23 -8.41
C ASP A 145 10.93 -1.28 -8.62
N ILE A 146 11.38 -1.96 -7.55
CA ILE A 146 12.53 -2.87 -7.62
C ILE A 146 12.05 -4.32 -7.74
N PRO A 147 12.46 -5.06 -8.79
CA PRO A 147 12.15 -6.47 -8.93
C PRO A 147 13.00 -7.30 -7.96
N VAL A 148 12.35 -8.11 -7.12
CA VAL A 148 13.00 -9.06 -6.22
C VAL A 148 12.82 -10.47 -6.74
N THR A 149 13.94 -11.11 -7.08
CA THR A 149 13.98 -12.49 -7.52
C THR A 149 14.35 -13.42 -6.38
N SER A 150 13.76 -14.61 -6.33
CA SER A 150 14.16 -15.69 -5.44
C SER A 150 14.42 -16.96 -6.23
N LYS A 151 15.39 -17.76 -5.79
CA LYS A 151 15.51 -19.15 -6.21
C LYS A 151 14.59 -20.00 -5.33
N GLY A 152 14.10 -21.13 -5.84
CA GLY A 152 13.37 -22.11 -5.05
C GLY A 152 14.23 -22.61 -3.89
N ASN A 153 13.61 -22.86 -2.74
CA ASN A 153 14.31 -23.28 -1.52
C ASN A 153 14.91 -24.69 -1.67
N GLU A 154 14.32 -25.50 -2.53
CA GLU A 154 14.72 -26.85 -2.88
C GLU A 154 15.99 -26.93 -3.74
N VAL A 155 16.39 -25.83 -4.40
CA VAL A 155 17.49 -25.84 -5.37
C VAL A 155 18.81 -25.38 -4.75
N ARG A 156 19.89 -26.15 -4.96
CA ARG A 156 21.25 -25.80 -4.53
C ARG A 156 21.80 -24.54 -5.21
N MET A 157 22.90 -24.00 -4.68
CA MET A 157 23.61 -22.84 -5.24
C MET A 157 24.09 -23.09 -6.69
N GLY A 158 24.30 -22.01 -7.46
CA GLY A 158 24.69 -22.08 -8.89
C GLY A 158 23.50 -21.92 -9.86
N LYS A 159 23.69 -22.26 -11.15
CA LYS A 159 22.67 -22.18 -12.24
C LYS A 159 22.04 -20.78 -12.44
N GLY A 160 22.76 -19.73 -12.05
CA GLY A 160 22.31 -18.34 -12.22
C GLY A 160 21.20 -17.92 -11.25
N LYS A 161 20.45 -16.89 -11.65
CA LYS A 161 19.48 -16.17 -10.81
C LYS A 161 18.05 -16.66 -11.05
N GLY A 162 17.31 -16.88 -9.97
CA GLY A 162 15.90 -17.27 -10.01
C GLY A 162 14.97 -16.22 -10.62
N ASP A 163 13.68 -16.53 -10.64
CA ASP A 163 12.66 -15.72 -11.30
C ASP A 163 12.09 -14.63 -10.39
N LEU A 164 11.37 -13.69 -11.00
CA LEU A 164 10.76 -12.56 -10.31
C LEU A 164 9.68 -13.07 -9.34
N SER A 165 9.88 -12.84 -8.04
CA SER A 165 8.92 -13.26 -7.01
C SER A 165 7.98 -12.12 -6.63
N TYR A 166 8.49 -10.92 -6.39
CA TYR A 166 7.68 -9.76 -6.00
C TYR A 166 8.40 -8.44 -6.26
N TRP A 167 7.64 -7.34 -6.14
CA TRP A 167 8.16 -5.97 -6.23
C TRP A 167 8.34 -5.37 -4.84
N ALA A 168 9.43 -4.62 -4.67
CA ALA A 168 9.75 -3.94 -3.42
C ALA A 168 10.22 -2.51 -3.67
N CYS A 169 10.20 -1.67 -2.64
CA CYS A 169 10.82 -0.36 -2.64
C CYS A 169 11.86 -0.25 -1.52
N ARG A 170 12.86 0.60 -1.72
CA ARG A 170 13.82 0.98 -0.67
C ARG A 170 13.32 2.26 -0.01
N VAL A 171 13.06 2.17 1.29
CA VAL A 171 12.57 3.30 2.09
C VAL A 171 13.68 3.68 3.07
N PRO A 172 14.34 4.84 2.88
CA PRO A 172 15.31 5.35 3.85
C PRO A 172 14.64 5.77 5.16
N LYS A 173 15.46 5.98 6.19
CA LYS A 173 15.04 6.53 7.48
C LYS A 173 14.31 7.87 7.31
N ASP A 174 13.33 8.11 8.18
CA ASP A 174 12.51 9.31 8.33
C ASP A 174 11.67 9.68 7.10
N LYS A 175 11.60 8.80 6.10
CA LYS A 175 10.73 8.98 4.94
C LYS A 175 9.27 8.71 5.31
N ILE A 176 8.39 9.55 4.79
CA ILE A 176 6.94 9.36 4.89
C ILE A 176 6.51 8.36 3.83
N VAL A 177 5.77 7.33 4.26
CA VAL A 177 5.32 6.22 3.42
C VAL A 177 3.88 6.38 2.99
N LEU A 178 3.03 6.88 3.88
CA LEU A 178 1.60 6.97 3.67
C LEU A 178 1.08 8.30 4.22
N GLU A 179 0.11 8.86 3.50
CA GLU A 179 -0.61 10.08 3.89
C GLU A 179 -2.11 9.88 3.70
N ILE A 180 -2.90 10.53 4.56
CA ILE A 180 -4.35 10.50 4.55
C ILE A 180 -4.89 11.92 4.65
N LYS A 181 -5.93 12.22 3.86
CA LYS A 181 -6.73 13.45 3.93
C LYS A 181 -8.19 13.08 3.77
N GLY A 182 -9.07 13.79 4.45
CA GLY A 182 -10.50 13.64 4.23
C GLY A 182 -11.30 14.58 5.12
N PRO A 183 -12.43 15.11 4.63
CA PRO A 183 -13.33 15.89 5.45
C PRO A 183 -13.89 15.01 6.58
N GLY A 184 -13.89 15.54 7.80
CA GLY A 184 -14.40 14.83 8.98
C GLY A 184 -13.43 13.83 9.63
N ILE A 185 -12.19 13.69 9.13
CA ILE A 185 -11.17 12.89 9.81
C ILE A 185 -10.56 13.71 10.94
N ARG A 186 -11.06 13.49 12.16
CA ARG A 186 -10.51 14.05 13.40
C ARG A 186 -9.18 13.36 13.77
N PRO A 187 -8.30 14.01 14.55
CA PRO A 187 -6.99 13.45 14.93
C PRO A 187 -7.09 12.12 15.68
N GLU A 188 -8.15 11.92 16.47
CA GLU A 188 -8.45 10.67 17.19
C GLU A 188 -8.70 9.50 16.23
N ILE A 189 -9.52 9.74 15.20
CA ILE A 189 -9.85 8.74 14.18
C ILE A 189 -8.60 8.44 13.35
N ALA A 190 -7.85 9.47 12.97
CA ALA A 190 -6.59 9.30 12.26
C ALA A 190 -5.59 8.46 13.06
N LYS A 191 -5.49 8.68 14.37
CA LYS A 191 -4.62 7.90 15.26
C LYS A 191 -4.96 6.42 15.24
N GLU A 192 -6.24 6.06 15.37
CA GLU A 192 -6.68 4.66 15.34
C GLU A 192 -6.49 4.00 13.96
N LEU A 193 -6.75 4.74 12.88
CA LEU A 193 -6.49 4.26 11.50
C LEU A 193 -5.00 3.98 11.29
N LEU A 194 -4.14 4.92 11.66
CA LEU A 194 -2.70 4.80 11.49
C LEU A 194 -2.10 3.77 12.43
N ARG A 195 -2.64 3.57 13.63
CA ARG A 195 -2.26 2.49 14.54
C ARG A 195 -2.39 1.12 13.88
N VAL A 196 -3.47 0.89 13.16
CA VAL A 196 -3.70 -0.38 12.43
C VAL A 196 -2.71 -0.55 11.30
N ALA A 197 -2.43 0.54 10.56
CA ALA A 197 -1.40 0.53 9.53
C ALA A 197 -0.01 0.23 10.12
N ILE A 198 0.33 0.77 11.29
CA ILE A 198 1.61 0.53 11.99
C ILE A 198 1.81 -0.97 12.26
N PHE A 199 0.78 -1.70 12.70
CA PHE A 199 0.89 -3.15 12.95
C PHE A 199 1.22 -3.97 11.70
N LYS A 200 0.89 -3.45 10.51
CA LYS A 200 1.22 -4.08 9.23
C LYS A 200 2.56 -3.62 8.64
N MET A 201 3.18 -2.61 9.24
CA MET A 201 4.50 -2.14 8.82
C MET A 201 5.58 -3.11 9.29
N PRO A 202 6.60 -3.38 8.46
CA PRO A 202 7.72 -4.24 8.86
C PRO A 202 8.68 -3.57 9.86
N VAL A 203 8.51 -2.27 10.13
CA VAL A 203 9.41 -1.45 10.96
C VAL A 203 8.62 -0.48 11.82
N LYS A 204 9.22 -0.10 12.96
CA LYS A 204 8.72 0.96 13.84
C LYS A 204 8.51 2.26 13.07
N THR A 205 7.33 2.81 13.22
CA THR A 205 6.86 4.01 12.52
C THR A 205 6.33 5.02 13.52
N VAL A 206 6.27 6.28 13.10
CA VAL A 206 5.75 7.41 13.89
C VAL A 206 4.58 8.00 13.13
N ILE A 207 3.52 8.31 13.87
CA ILE A 207 2.39 9.08 13.34
C ILE A 207 2.82 10.54 13.28
N VAL A 208 2.56 11.17 12.14
CA VAL A 208 2.90 12.57 11.91
C VAL A 208 1.61 13.32 11.60
N TYR A 209 1.44 14.44 12.29
CA TYR A 209 0.38 15.41 12.08
C TYR A 209 0.96 16.60 11.31
N ARG A 210 0.25 17.12 10.31
CA ARG A 210 0.74 18.25 9.51
C ARG A 210 1.06 19.47 10.38
N GLU A 211 0.19 19.80 11.33
CA GLU A 211 0.38 20.95 12.21
C GLU A 211 1.64 20.82 13.08
N GLU A 212 1.93 19.63 13.60
CA GLU A 212 3.15 19.36 14.38
C GLU A 212 4.40 19.39 13.50
N GLU A 213 4.30 18.83 12.30
CA GLU A 213 5.37 18.82 11.32
C GLU A 213 5.80 20.24 10.92
N GLU A 214 4.84 21.12 10.65
CA GLU A 214 5.10 22.52 10.32
C GLU A 214 5.79 23.27 11.45
N LYS A 215 5.40 23.02 12.71
CA LYS A 215 6.08 23.59 13.89
C LYS A 215 7.53 23.10 14.01
N VAL A 216 7.76 21.80 13.81
CA VAL A 216 9.11 21.23 13.85
C VAL A 216 9.98 21.79 12.72
N LEU A 217 9.41 21.97 11.53
CA LEU A 217 10.12 22.57 10.40
C LEU A 217 10.49 24.03 10.67
N LYS A 218 9.56 24.85 11.18
CA LYS A 218 9.86 26.24 11.59
C LYS A 218 10.98 26.31 12.61
N LYS A 219 10.90 25.50 13.67
CA LYS A 219 11.95 25.42 14.69
C LYS A 219 13.31 24.99 14.12
N LYS A 220 13.32 24.04 13.16
CA LYS A 220 14.57 23.61 12.50
C LYS A 220 15.15 24.70 11.61
N LEU A 221 14.31 25.48 10.92
CA LEU A 221 14.75 26.59 10.09
C LEU A 221 15.30 27.74 10.95
N GLU A 222 14.63 28.08 12.05
CA GLU A 222 15.12 29.06 13.03
C GLU A 222 16.47 28.63 13.64
N ALA A 223 16.58 27.36 14.05
CA ALA A 223 17.83 26.81 14.57
C ALA A 223 18.96 26.78 13.50
N ALA A 224 18.63 26.49 12.25
CA ALA A 224 19.58 26.52 11.15
C ALA A 224 20.03 27.96 10.83
N ALA A 225 19.13 28.94 10.91
CA ALA A 225 19.46 30.36 10.74
C ALA A 225 20.37 30.86 11.87
N ALA A 226 20.10 30.47 13.12
CA ALA A 226 20.97 30.78 14.26
C ALA A 226 22.37 30.17 14.10
N ALA A 227 22.47 28.93 13.57
CA ALA A 227 23.76 28.28 13.32
C ALA A 227 24.55 28.87 12.14
N ALA A 228 23.89 29.59 11.23
CA ALA A 228 24.53 30.23 10.07
C ALA A 228 24.95 31.69 10.33
N GLY A 229 24.54 32.27 11.47
CA GLY A 229 24.74 33.69 11.80
C GLY A 229 26.15 34.09 12.26
N ASP A 230 27.02 33.15 12.60
CA ASP A 230 28.39 33.42 13.05
C ASP A 230 29.39 32.65 12.17
N SER A 231 29.94 33.27 11.10
CA SER A 231 31.23 32.89 10.47
C SER A 231 31.53 33.45 9.06
N VAL A 232 30.92 34.56 8.62
CA VAL A 232 31.54 35.32 7.51
C VAL A 232 32.30 36.49 8.13
N PRO A 233 33.62 36.38 8.39
CA PRO A 233 34.40 37.56 8.69
C PRO A 233 34.24 38.54 7.50
N PRO A 234 34.17 39.86 7.76
CA PRO A 234 34.14 40.82 6.67
C PRO A 234 35.31 40.52 5.74
N VAL A 235 35.00 40.15 4.49
CA VAL A 235 36.03 40.01 3.47
C VAL A 235 36.50 41.43 3.20
N ASP A 236 37.63 41.82 3.77
CA ASP A 236 38.28 43.10 3.47
C ASP A 236 38.62 43.13 1.98
N VAL A 237 37.80 43.84 1.20
CA VAL A 237 37.92 43.99 -0.25
C VAL A 237 39.06 44.96 -0.63
N SER A 238 40.00 45.22 0.28
CA SER A 238 41.03 46.25 0.13
C SER A 238 42.36 45.77 -0.45
N SER A 239 42.52 44.47 -0.74
CA SER A 239 43.73 43.91 -1.38
C SER A 239 43.48 43.43 -2.80
N ALA A 240 43.18 44.37 -3.70
CA ALA A 240 43.31 44.13 -5.14
C ALA A 240 44.81 44.00 -5.48
N PRO A 241 45.26 42.95 -6.20
CA PRO A 241 46.64 42.88 -6.64
C PRO A 241 46.90 43.97 -7.70
N THR A 242 47.85 44.84 -7.42
CA THR A 242 48.39 45.81 -8.38
C THR A 242 48.88 45.06 -9.62
N PRO A 243 48.50 45.47 -10.84
CA PRO A 243 49.00 44.82 -12.05
C PRO A 243 50.49 45.12 -12.18
N VAL A 244 51.32 44.08 -12.13
CA VAL A 244 52.74 44.18 -12.45
C VAL A 244 52.87 44.36 -13.96
N ALA A 245 53.63 45.40 -14.35
CA ALA A 245 53.87 45.84 -15.73
C ALA A 245 54.72 44.84 -16.53
#